data_AF-A0A0J1JBE9-F1
#
_entry.id   AF-A0A0J1JBE9-F1
#
_cell.length_a   1.000
_cell.length_b   1.000
_cell.length_c   1.000
_cell.angle_alpha   90.00
_cell.angle_beta   90.00
_cell.angle_gamma   90.00
#
_symmetry.space_group_name_H-M   'P 1'
#
loop_
_entity.id
_entity.type
_entity.pdbx_description
1 polymer ?
#
loop_
_entity_poly.entity_id
_entity_poly.type
_entity_poly.pdbx_seq_one_letter_code
_entity_poly.pdbx_strand_id
1 'polypeptide(L)'
;MTYTIELLQQVKRRYTLTSDYQLAKKLGVSSARVSNWMKGKNNLDWDIAFQVADLLEINDQNVVYGLLKDKYENPRFINALDDGRTA
;
A
#
# COMPACT_ATOMS: atom_id res chain seq x y z
N MET A 1 9.84 4.82 -6.64
CA MET A 1 8.45 4.29 -6.71
C MET A 1 8.11 3.83 -5.31
N THR A 2 7.00 4.28 -4.73
CA THR A 2 6.62 3.88 -3.37
C THR A 2 6.04 2.46 -3.39
N TYR A 3 6.15 1.74 -2.28
CA TYR A 3 5.49 0.46 -2.05
C TYR A 3 3.96 0.57 -2.18
N THR A 4 3.39 1.74 -1.83
CA THR A 4 1.98 2.06 -2.14
C THR A 4 1.66 1.90 -3.64
N ILE A 5 2.47 2.49 -4.53
CA ILE A 5 2.25 2.40 -5.99
C ILE A 5 2.41 0.95 -6.44
N GLU A 6 3.37 0.23 -5.88
CA GLU A 6 3.61 -1.17 -6.20
C GLU A 6 2.39 -2.05 -5.89
N LEU A 7 1.85 -1.95 -4.67
CA LEU A 7 0.66 -2.69 -4.23
C LEU A 7 -0.54 -2.39 -5.13
N LEU A 8 -0.80 -1.12 -5.43
CA LEU A 8 -1.91 -0.73 -6.30
C LEU A 8 -1.75 -1.27 -7.73
N GLN A 9 -0.53 -1.30 -8.26
CA GLN A 9 -0.24 -1.90 -9.56
C GLN A 9 -0.40 -3.42 -9.55
N GLN A 10 -0.05 -4.09 -8.45
CA GLN A 10 -0.31 -5.52 -8.27
C GLN A 10 -1.82 -5.81 -8.32
N VAL A 11 -2.65 -5.01 -7.63
CA VAL A 11 -4.12 -5.15 -7.69
C VAL A 11 -4.63 -4.95 -9.12
N LYS A 12 -4.14 -3.93 -9.83
CA LYS A 12 -4.52 -3.71 -11.24
C LYS A 12 -4.19 -4.91 -12.11
N ARG A 13 -3.01 -5.53 -11.92
CA ARG A 13 -2.64 -6.75 -12.66
C ARG A 13 -3.51 -7.95 -12.29
N ARG A 14 -3.69 -8.22 -11.00
CA ARG A 14 -4.46 -9.37 -10.47
C ARG A 14 -5.91 -9.40 -10.99
N TYR A 15 -6.51 -8.22 -11.13
CA TYR A 15 -7.91 -8.05 -11.55
C TYR A 15 -8.06 -7.48 -12.97
N THR A 16 -6.98 -7.42 -13.74
CA THR A 16 -6.96 -6.91 -15.14
C THR A 16 -7.61 -5.52 -15.28
N LEU A 17 -7.35 -4.64 -14.31
CA LEU A 17 -7.87 -3.27 -14.30
C LEU A 17 -6.98 -2.38 -15.16
N THR A 18 -7.58 -1.73 -16.16
CA THR A 18 -6.86 -0.88 -17.12
C THR A 18 -6.81 0.59 -16.70
N SER A 19 -7.61 0.98 -15.69
CA SER A 19 -7.71 2.38 -15.26
C SER A 19 -7.71 2.53 -13.74
N ASP A 20 -7.28 3.71 -13.28
CA ASP A 20 -7.33 4.08 -11.86
C ASP A 20 -8.78 4.24 -11.37
N TYR A 21 -9.71 4.52 -12.27
CA TYR A 21 -11.14 4.56 -11.96
C TYR A 21 -11.69 3.17 -11.62
N GLN A 22 -11.31 2.13 -12.39
CA GLN A 22 -11.69 0.76 -12.07
C GLN A 22 -11.06 0.29 -10.75
N LEU A 23 -9.81 0.69 -10.47
CA LEU A 23 -9.16 0.46 -9.18
C LEU A 23 -9.91 1.15 -8.04
N ALA A 24 -10.30 2.41 -8.21
CA ALA A 24 -11.09 3.15 -7.22
C ALA A 24 -12.42 2.45 -6.92
N LYS A 25 -13.14 1.99 -7.96
CA LYS A 25 -14.36 1.19 -7.79
C LYS A 25 -14.11 -0.11 -7.03
N LYS A 26 -13.04 -0.83 -7.38
CA LYS A 26 -12.68 -2.11 -6.75
C LYS A 26 -12.38 -1.95 -5.26
N LEU A 27 -11.72 -0.85 -4.90
CA LEU A 27 -11.36 -0.51 -3.52
C LEU A 27 -12.49 0.23 -2.76
N GLY A 28 -13.57 0.64 -3.42
CA GLY A 28 -14.66 1.38 -2.78
C GLY A 28 -14.28 2.80 -2.35
N VAL A 29 -13.31 3.44 -3.02
CA VAL A 29 -12.82 4.79 -2.68
C VAL A 29 -12.99 5.77 -3.85
N SER A 30 -12.77 7.06 -3.60
CA SER A 30 -12.82 8.07 -4.67
C SER A 30 -11.62 7.96 -5.63
N SER A 31 -11.85 8.30 -6.90
CA SER A 31 -10.79 8.34 -7.92
C SER A 31 -9.68 9.34 -7.60
N ALA A 32 -10.03 10.47 -6.96
CA ALA A 32 -9.05 11.47 -6.51
C ALA A 32 -8.06 10.89 -5.50
N ARG A 33 -8.55 10.05 -4.58
CA ARG A 33 -7.74 9.39 -3.56
C ARG A 33 -6.76 8.40 -4.17
N VAL A 34 -7.22 7.56 -5.11
CA VAL A 34 -6.35 6.70 -5.91
C VAL A 34 -5.33 7.51 -6.72
N SER A 35 -5.74 8.60 -7.35
CA SER A 35 -4.81 9.44 -8.13
C SER A 35 -3.70 10.03 -7.26
N ASN A 36 -4.00 10.44 -6.03
CA ASN A 36 -2.98 10.96 -5.11
C ASN A 36 -1.96 9.87 -4.72
N TRP A 37 -2.42 8.63 -4.45
CA TRP A 37 -1.55 7.49 -4.18
C TRP A 37 -0.68 7.13 -5.40
N MET A 38 -1.28 7.06 -6.59
CA MET A 38 -0.57 6.75 -7.84
C MET A 38 0.47 7.82 -8.21
N LYS A 39 0.29 9.06 -7.74
CA LYS A 39 1.24 10.17 -7.88
C LYS A 39 2.25 10.25 -6.73
N GLY A 40 2.17 9.35 -5.74
CA GLY A 40 3.04 9.34 -4.57
C GLY A 40 2.87 10.56 -3.65
N LYS A 41 1.72 11.26 -3.71
CA LYS A 41 1.46 12.43 -2.85
C LYS A 41 1.16 12.03 -1.40
N ASN A 42 0.67 10.82 -1.21
CA ASN A 42 0.31 10.25 0.07
C ASN A 42 0.39 8.72 -0.01
N ASN A 43 0.47 8.07 1.14
CA ASN A 43 0.49 6.60 1.27
C ASN A 43 -0.92 6.06 1.53
N LEU A 44 -1.10 4.75 1.33
CA LEU A 44 -2.34 4.05 1.70
C LEU A 44 -2.67 4.24 3.18
N ASP A 45 -3.94 4.44 3.50
CA ASP A 45 -4.40 4.30 4.89
C ASP A 45 -4.44 2.82 5.28
N TRP A 46 -4.30 2.53 6.57
CA TRP A 46 -4.19 1.15 7.06
C TRP A 46 -5.37 0.27 6.66
N ASP A 47 -6.60 0.78 6.77
CA ASP A 47 -7.80 0.04 6.39
C ASP A 47 -7.77 -0.40 4.93
N ILE A 48 -7.32 0.49 4.02
CA ILE A 48 -7.19 0.16 2.59
C ILE A 48 -5.96 -0.72 2.34
N ALA A 49 -4.89 -0.56 3.11
CA ALA A 49 -3.71 -1.42 3.01
C ALA A 49 -4.05 -2.88 3.30
N PHE A 50 -4.81 -3.16 4.37
CA PHE A 50 -5.27 -4.51 4.70
C PHE A 50 -6.29 -5.02 3.70
N GLN A 51 -7.21 -4.18 3.22
CA GLN A 51 -8.09 -4.55 2.11
C GLN A 51 -7.30 -4.96 0.86
N VAL A 52 -6.21 -4.26 0.54
CA VAL A 52 -5.31 -4.61 -0.57
C VAL A 52 -4.56 -5.91 -0.28
N ALA A 53 -4.17 -6.16 0.98
CA ALA A 53 -3.55 -7.41 1.41
C ALA A 53 -4.50 -8.60 1.15
N ASP A 54 -5.75 -8.49 1.57
CA ASP A 54 -6.80 -9.49 1.33
C ASP A 54 -7.01 -9.74 -0.17
N LEU A 55 -7.08 -8.67 -0.96
CA LEU A 55 -7.29 -8.77 -2.41
C LEU A 55 -6.13 -9.43 -3.16
N LEU A 56 -4.92 -9.34 -2.61
CA LEU A 56 -3.69 -9.91 -3.18
C LEU A 56 -3.31 -11.25 -2.53
N GLU A 57 -4.00 -11.67 -1.48
CA GLU A 57 -3.70 -12.87 -0.69
C GLU A 57 -2.25 -12.87 -0.17
N ILE A 58 -1.78 -11.69 0.26
CA ILE A 58 -0.43 -11.49 0.80
C ILE A 58 -0.48 -11.32 2.32
N ASN A 59 0.61 -11.70 2.99
CA ASN A 59 0.70 -11.63 4.44
C ASN A 59 0.73 -10.17 4.93
N ASP A 60 -0.10 -9.87 5.93
CA ASP A 60 -0.24 -8.56 6.58
C ASP A 60 1.10 -7.96 7.03
N GLN A 61 2.00 -8.78 7.58
CA GLN A 61 3.32 -8.35 8.04
C GLN A 61 4.14 -7.73 6.91
N ASN A 62 4.05 -8.32 5.70
CA ASN A 62 4.78 -7.81 4.54
C ASN A 62 4.22 -6.46 4.10
N VAL A 63 2.90 -6.31 4.13
CA VAL A 63 2.21 -5.06 3.76
C VAL A 63 2.56 -3.95 4.75
N VAL A 64 2.45 -4.24 6.05
CA VAL A 64 2.79 -3.31 7.12
C VAL A 64 4.23 -2.86 7.00
N TYR A 65 5.17 -3.80 6.93
CA TYR A 65 6.59 -3.47 6.88
C TYR A 65 6.97 -2.63 5.64
N GLY A 66 6.43 -2.98 4.46
CA GLY A 66 6.67 -2.22 3.24
C GLY A 66 6.10 -0.79 3.31
N LEU A 67 4.90 -0.62 3.87
CA LEU A 67 4.29 0.71 4.01
C LEU A 67 4.93 1.57 5.10
N LEU A 68 5.45 0.96 6.17
CA LEU A 68 6.11 1.70 7.25
C LEU A 68 7.36 2.42 6.75
N LYS A 69 8.14 1.81 5.85
CA LYS A 69 9.31 2.44 5.22
C LYS A 69 8.93 3.66 4.37
N ASP A 70 7.77 3.63 3.72
CA ASP A 70 7.27 4.75 2.92
C ASP A 70 6.64 5.86 3.79
N LYS A 71 6.03 5.49 4.92
CA LYS A 71 5.31 6.41 5.82
C LYS A 71 6.22 7.14 6.80
N TYR A 72 7.33 6.53 7.18
CA TYR A 72 8.18 7.02 8.24
C TYR A 72 9.64 7.02 7.80
N GLU A 73 10.22 8.22 7.71
CA GLU A 73 11.64 8.41 7.42
C GLU A 73 12.49 8.46 8.70
N ASN A 74 11.86 8.45 9.88
CA ASN A 74 12.57 8.57 11.16
C ASN A 74 13.46 7.34 11.41
N PRO A 75 14.80 7.49 11.46
CA PRO A 75 15.70 6.36 11.62
C PRO A 75 15.46 5.59 12.93
N ARG A 76 15.05 6.26 14.02
CA ARG A 76 14.74 5.59 15.29
C ARG A 76 13.54 4.66 15.16
N PHE A 77 12.55 5.06 14.39
CA PHE A 77 11.35 4.27 14.16
C PHE A 77 11.69 3.05 13.30
N ILE A 78 12.45 3.24 12.22
CA ILE A 78 12.90 2.14 11.35
C ILE A 78 13.75 1.13 12.14
N ASN A 79 14.73 1.62 12.92
CA ASN A 79 15.57 0.74 13.73
C ASN A 79 14.75 -0.07 14.75
N ALA A 80 13.79 0.56 15.43
CA ALA A 80 12.91 -0.14 16.38
C ALA A 80 12.04 -1.21 15.73
N LEU A 81 11.60 -1.00 14.48
CA LEU A 81 10.88 -2.01 13.70
C LEU A 81 11.78 -3.18 13.30
N ASP A 82 13.02 -2.90 12.88
CA ASP A 82 13.97 -3.92 12.48
C ASP A 82 14.44 -4.76 13.67
N ASP A 83 14.67 -4.16 14.84
CA ASP A 83 15.06 -4.88 16.07
C ASP A 83 14.02 -5.92 16.48
N GLY A 84 12.72 -5.58 16.39
CA GLY A 84 11.61 -6.47 16.70
C GLY A 84 11.40 -7.61 15.69
N ARG A 85 12.06 -7.56 14.51
CA ARG A 85 12.00 -8.63 13.50
C ARG A 85 12.96 -9.78 13.81
N THR A 86 14.04 -9.49 14.54
CA THR A 86 15.08 -10.45 14.92
C THR A 86 14.81 -11.18 16.23
N ALA A 87 13.76 -10.78 16.97
CA ALA A 87 13.32 -11.39 18.21
C ALA A 87 12.26 -12.48 17.96
#